data_AF-A0A970W5H5-F1
#
_entry.id   AF-A0A970W5H5-F1
#
_cell.length_a   1.000
_cell.length_b   1.000
_cell.length_c   1.000
_cell.angle_alpha   90.00
_cell.angle_beta   90.00
_cell.angle_gamma   90.00
#
_symmetry.space_group_name_H-M   'P 1'
#
loop_
_entity.id
_entity.type
_entity.pdbx_description
1 polymer ?
#
loop_
_entity_poly.entity_id
_entity_poly.type
_entity_poly.pdbx_seq_one_letter_code
_entity_poly.pdbx_strand_id
1 'polypeptide(L)'
;MAKKSRALPVKWSQLALVVGLTLLVAYLVALFEVAIQGSQARARAEEAGAEVATLAAEGAALKEHLDYVQTDTYVEKMARQELKWSRPGEKVYMAIPDVTATPTPTAVPTTTPTPTGSPSLWQRLKGLLAEPPHTPEP
;
A
#
# COMPACT_ATOMS: atom_id res chain seq x y z
N MET A 1 80.90 -18.14 -6.63
CA MET A 1 79.87 -18.01 -7.70
C MET A 1 79.32 -16.59 -7.67
N ALA A 2 79.65 -15.76 -8.66
CA ALA A 2 79.27 -14.34 -8.69
C ALA A 2 78.00 -14.12 -9.53
N LYS A 3 76.93 -13.63 -8.91
CA LYS A 3 75.65 -13.34 -9.56
C LYS A 3 75.77 -12.00 -10.29
N LYS A 4 75.97 -12.04 -11.61
CA LYS A 4 76.08 -10.85 -12.47
C LYS A 4 74.69 -10.26 -12.70
N SER A 5 74.32 -9.24 -11.95
CA SER A 5 73.11 -8.44 -12.23
C SER A 5 73.35 -7.66 -13.52
N ARG A 6 72.52 -7.94 -14.53
CA ARG A 6 72.51 -7.17 -15.79
C ARG A 6 71.89 -5.81 -15.50
N ALA A 7 72.72 -4.80 -15.26
CA ALA A 7 72.27 -3.41 -15.20
C ALA A 7 71.90 -2.95 -16.61
N LEU A 8 70.61 -2.74 -16.84
CA LEU A 8 70.11 -2.11 -18.06
C LEU A 8 70.56 -0.63 -18.05
N PRO A 9 71.02 -0.05 -19.18
CA PRO A 9 71.40 1.36 -19.26
C PRO A 9 70.13 2.23 -19.29
N VAL A 10 69.47 2.34 -18.15
CA VAL A 10 68.24 3.14 -18.03
C VAL A 10 68.62 4.60 -18.01
N LYS A 11 68.23 5.33 -19.06
CA LYS A 11 68.38 6.79 -19.10
C LYS A 11 67.37 7.39 -18.11
N TRP A 12 67.81 8.36 -17.31
CA TRP A 12 66.98 9.03 -16.29
C TRP A 12 65.63 9.55 -16.83
N SER A 13 65.57 9.93 -18.10
CA SER A 13 64.34 10.32 -18.80
C SER A 13 63.33 9.17 -18.92
N GLN A 14 63.77 7.91 -19.13
CA GLN A 14 62.88 6.75 -19.13
C GLN A 14 62.37 6.43 -17.72
N LEU A 15 63.20 6.59 -16.69
CA LEU A 15 62.77 6.47 -15.29
C LEU A 15 61.72 7.52 -14.94
N ALA A 16 61.96 8.79 -15.29
CA ALA A 16 61.01 9.87 -15.06
C ALA A 16 59.69 9.66 -15.82
N LEU A 17 59.74 9.13 -17.05
CA LEU A 17 58.55 8.84 -17.85
C LEU A 17 57.74 7.70 -17.23
N VAL A 18 58.38 6.61 -16.80
CA VAL A 18 57.68 5.49 -16.14
C VAL A 18 57.06 5.94 -14.83
N VAL A 19 57.78 6.70 -14.01
CA VAL A 19 57.27 7.25 -12.74
C VAL A 19 56.12 8.24 -12.98
N GLY A 20 56.24 9.10 -13.99
CA GLY A 20 55.17 10.02 -14.37
C GLY A 20 53.93 9.29 -14.85
N LEU A 21 54.10 8.24 -15.66
CA LEU A 21 53.00 7.41 -16.16
C LEU A 21 52.31 6.65 -15.02
N THR A 22 53.07 6.07 -14.08
CA THR A 22 52.49 5.37 -12.93
C THR A 22 51.75 6.32 -12.01
N LEU A 23 52.28 7.53 -11.77
CA LEU A 23 51.58 8.57 -11.00
C LEU A 23 50.31 9.03 -11.69
N LEU A 24 50.33 9.20 -13.03
CA LEU A 24 49.16 9.58 -13.81
C LEU A 24 48.06 8.51 -13.72
N VAL A 25 48.42 7.23 -13.87
CA VAL A 25 47.48 6.12 -13.75
C VAL A 25 46.92 6.03 -12.32
N ALA A 26 47.76 6.15 -11.30
CA ALA A 26 47.31 6.17 -9.91
C ALA A 26 46.34 7.33 -9.62
N TYR A 27 46.62 8.52 -10.18
CA TYR A 27 45.76 9.68 -10.05
C TYR A 27 44.38 9.45 -10.69
N LEU A 28 44.34 8.87 -11.89
CA LEU A 28 43.09 8.53 -12.56
C LEU A 28 42.27 7.52 -11.73
N VAL A 29 42.89 6.46 -11.21
CA VAL A 29 42.21 5.46 -10.36
C VAL A 29 41.61 6.11 -9.11
N ALA A 30 42.36 6.98 -8.42
CA ALA A 30 41.85 7.70 -7.26
C ALA A 30 40.64 8.58 -7.59
N LEU A 31 40.63 9.22 -8.77
CA LEU A 31 39.51 10.03 -9.23
C LEU A 31 38.24 9.20 -9.47
N PHE A 32 38.39 8.00 -10.03
CA PHE A 32 37.28 7.06 -10.22
C PHE A 32 36.72 6.55 -8.88
N GLU A 33 37.58 6.26 -7.90
CA GLU A 33 37.14 5.84 -6.56
C GLU A 33 36.33 6.93 -5.85
N VAL A 34 36.80 8.19 -5.90
CA VAL A 34 36.10 9.33 -5.29
C VAL A 34 34.74 9.58 -5.97
N ALA A 35 34.67 9.44 -7.29
CA ALA A 35 33.41 9.60 -8.02
C ALA A 35 32.36 8.54 -7.65
N ILE A 36 32.79 7.29 -7.48
CA ILE A 36 31.90 6.17 -7.12
C ILE A 36 31.51 6.19 -5.64
N GLN A 37 32.40 6.63 -4.75
CA GLN A 37 32.07 6.77 -3.31
C GLN A 37 31.12 7.94 -3.05
N GLY A 38 31.28 9.05 -3.79
CA GLY A 38 30.40 10.21 -3.69
C GLY A 38 28.95 9.93 -4.10
N SER A 39 28.72 9.06 -5.09
CA SER A 39 27.36 8.70 -5.52
C SER A 39 26.65 7.80 -4.52
N GLN A 40 27.35 6.82 -3.93
CA GLN A 40 26.75 5.95 -2.90
C GLN A 40 26.41 6.71 -1.61
N ALA A 41 27.21 7.72 -1.24
CA ALA A 41 26.90 8.57 -0.09
C ALA A 41 25.64 9.42 -0.33
N ARG A 42 25.44 9.91 -1.56
CA ARG A 42 24.23 10.66 -1.96
C ARG A 42 23.00 9.78 -1.98
N ALA A 43 23.08 8.57 -2.55
CA ALA A 43 21.96 7.64 -2.58
C ALA A 43 21.46 7.30 -1.16
N ARG A 44 22.37 7.00 -0.22
CA ARG A 44 22.01 6.75 1.19
C ARG A 44 21.42 7.98 1.88
N ALA A 45 21.91 9.17 1.55
CA ALA A 45 21.36 10.42 2.10
C ALA A 45 19.96 10.73 1.55
N GLU A 46 19.70 10.43 0.28
CA GLU A 46 18.38 10.56 -0.34
C GLU A 46 17.38 9.55 0.23
N GLU A 47 17.78 8.29 0.38
CA GLU A 47 16.96 7.25 1.03
C GLU A 47 16.61 7.62 2.47
N ALA A 48 17.60 7.99 3.28
CA ALA A 48 17.36 8.43 4.66
C ALA A 48 16.52 9.70 4.73
N GLY A 49 16.70 10.63 3.79
CA GLY A 49 15.89 11.85 3.69
C GLY A 49 14.42 11.56 3.36
N ALA A 50 14.17 10.59 2.48
CA ALA A 50 12.82 10.15 2.13
C ALA A 50 12.12 9.53 3.33
N GLU A 51 12.79 8.65 4.09
CA GLU A 51 12.24 8.02 5.30
C GLU A 51 11.91 9.05 6.38
N VAL A 52 12.78 10.05 6.59
CA VAL A 52 12.50 11.14 7.53
C VAL A 52 11.28 11.96 7.09
N ALA A 53 11.15 12.24 5.79
CA ALA A 53 10.02 12.98 5.26
C ALA A 53 8.69 12.21 5.42
N THR A 54 8.67 10.90 5.18
CA THR A 54 7.46 10.08 5.39
C THR A 54 7.07 10.03 6.85
N LEU A 55 8.03 9.76 7.75
CA LEU A 55 7.77 9.71 9.20
C LEU A 55 7.32 11.07 9.75
N ALA A 56 7.88 12.17 9.25
CA ALA A 56 7.45 13.51 9.64
C ALA A 56 6.01 13.80 9.20
N ALA A 57 5.63 13.39 7.99
CA ALA A 57 4.26 13.54 7.49
C ALA A 57 3.27 12.68 8.30
N GLU A 58 3.63 11.44 8.61
CA GLU A 58 2.83 10.57 9.48
C GLU A 58 2.66 11.16 10.88
N GLY A 59 3.75 11.66 11.48
CA GLY A 59 3.71 12.32 12.78
C GLY A 59 2.82 13.55 12.81
N ALA A 60 2.85 14.36 11.75
CA ALA A 60 1.98 15.53 11.61
C ALA A 60 0.49 15.13 11.51
N ALA A 61 0.17 14.14 10.68
CA ALA A 61 -1.20 13.63 10.55
C ALA A 61 -1.72 13.02 11.86
N LEU A 62 -0.88 12.27 12.57
CA LEU A 62 -1.25 11.67 13.86
C LEU A 62 -1.47 12.73 14.93
N LYS A 63 -0.67 13.79 14.93
CA LYS A 63 -0.82 14.94 15.82
C LYS A 63 -2.14 15.67 15.57
N GLU A 64 -2.47 15.94 14.30
CA GLU A 64 -3.75 16.54 13.92
C GLU A 64 -4.93 15.68 14.38
N HIS A 65 -4.83 14.35 14.20
CA HIS A 65 -5.87 13.43 14.66
C HIS A 65 -6.01 13.44 16.19
N LEU A 66 -4.90 13.48 16.93
CA LEU A 66 -4.92 13.59 18.39
C LEU A 66 -5.55 14.91 18.84
N ASP A 67 -5.24 16.01 18.17
CA ASP A 67 -5.81 17.31 18.48
C ASP A 67 -7.33 17.31 18.23
N TYR A 68 -7.79 16.70 17.13
CA TYR A 68 -9.21 16.52 16.83
C TYR A 68 -9.93 15.65 17.87
N VAL A 69 -9.38 14.50 18.23
CA VAL A 69 -9.99 13.58 19.22
C VAL A 69 -10.10 14.21 20.62
N GLN A 70 -9.21 15.15 20.95
CA GLN A 70 -9.26 15.90 22.21
C GLN A 70 -10.32 17.01 22.23
N THR A 71 -10.94 17.34 21.10
CA THR A 71 -11.96 18.39 21.06
C THR A 71 -13.29 17.94 21.69
N ASP A 72 -13.98 18.88 22.33
CA ASP A 72 -15.31 18.66 22.91
C ASP A 72 -16.32 18.14 21.87
N THR A 73 -16.20 18.56 20.61
CA THR A 73 -17.10 18.11 19.53
C THR A 73 -16.96 16.61 19.27
N TYR A 74 -15.73 16.08 19.31
CA TYR A 74 -15.49 14.64 19.20
C TYR A 74 -16.03 13.88 20.42
N VAL A 75 -15.77 14.40 21.63
CA VAL A 75 -16.29 13.81 22.88
C VAL A 75 -17.80 13.72 22.85
N GLU A 76 -18.49 14.77 22.40
CA GLU A 76 -19.95 14.77 22.30
C GLU A 76 -20.48 13.83 21.24
N LYS A 77 -19.83 13.77 20.07
CA LYS A 77 -20.17 12.80 19.03
C LYS A 77 -20.08 11.39 19.57
N MET A 78 -18.97 11.03 20.23
CA MET A 78 -18.77 9.73 20.85
C MET A 78 -19.78 9.46 21.97
N ALA A 79 -20.02 10.45 22.84
CA ALA A 79 -20.99 10.34 23.93
C ALA A 79 -22.40 10.04 23.40
N ARG A 80 -22.85 10.72 22.34
CA ARG A 80 -24.20 10.53 21.78
C ARG A 80 -24.33 9.27 20.93
N GLN A 81 -23.34 8.98 20.08
CA GLN A 81 -23.44 7.91 19.08
C GLN A 81 -23.11 6.54 19.67
N GLU A 82 -21.99 6.43 20.37
CA GLU A 82 -21.48 5.15 20.87
C GLU A 82 -21.99 4.86 22.27
N LEU A 83 -21.94 5.85 23.16
CA LEU A 83 -22.28 5.66 24.57
C LEU A 83 -23.76 5.94 24.88
N LYS A 84 -24.50 6.58 23.96
CA LYS A 84 -25.89 7.05 24.15
C LYS A 84 -26.06 7.89 25.42
N TRP A 85 -25.02 8.61 25.81
CA TRP A 85 -25.01 9.52 26.94
C TRP A 85 -25.62 10.87 26.57
N SER A 86 -26.17 11.55 27.58
CA SER A 86 -26.71 12.90 27.48
C SER A 86 -25.96 13.83 28.42
N ARG A 87 -25.97 15.14 28.13
CA ARG A 87 -25.28 16.10 29.02
C ARG A 87 -26.02 16.19 30.37
N PRO A 88 -25.32 16.49 31.47
CA PRO A 88 -25.97 16.77 32.75
C PRO A 88 -27.04 17.86 32.61
N GLY A 89 -28.29 17.56 32.96
CA GLY A 89 -29.44 18.47 32.84
C GLY A 89 -30.21 18.41 31.51
N GLU A 90 -29.77 17.60 30.54
CA GLU A 90 -30.50 17.35 29.29
C GLU A 90 -31.68 16.37 29.53
N LYS A 91 -32.85 16.65 28.96
CA LYS A 91 -34.02 15.77 29.05
C LYS A 91 -34.00 14.75 27.91
N VAL A 92 -33.78 13.49 28.24
CA VAL A 92 -33.83 12.39 27.27
C VAL A 92 -35.27 11.92 27.11
N TYR A 93 -35.82 12.08 25.90
CA TYR A 93 -37.13 11.57 25.54
C TYR A 93 -36.97 10.20 24.88
N MET A 94 -37.55 9.17 25.49
CA MET A 94 -37.64 7.85 24.87
C MET A 94 -38.98 7.77 24.13
N ALA A 95 -38.93 7.52 22.82
CA ALA A 95 -40.14 7.21 22.07
C ALA A 95 -40.70 5.89 22.60
N ILE A 96 -41.81 5.96 23.34
CA ILE A 96 -42.61 4.78 23.63
C ILE A 96 -43.23 4.40 22.28
N PRO A 97 -42.97 3.19 21.75
CA PRO A 97 -43.63 2.75 20.54
C PRO A 97 -45.12 2.83 20.80
N ASP A 98 -45.80 3.62 19.98
CA ASP A 98 -47.23 3.73 20.01
C ASP A 98 -47.75 2.31 19.76
N VAL A 99 -48.35 1.68 20.77
CA VAL A 99 -49.13 0.45 20.59
C VAL A 99 -50.44 0.83 19.91
N THR A 100 -50.35 1.58 18.81
CA THR A 100 -51.43 1.67 17.84
C THR A 100 -51.55 0.26 17.29
N ALA A 101 -52.73 -0.32 17.45
CA ALA A 101 -53.08 -1.65 16.96
C ALA A 101 -52.39 -1.93 15.63
N THR A 102 -51.75 -3.11 15.53
CA THR A 102 -51.27 -3.69 14.27
C THR A 102 -52.16 -3.19 13.14
N PRO A 103 -51.66 -2.41 12.17
CA PRO A 103 -52.50 -2.01 11.06
C PRO A 103 -53.03 -3.31 10.48
N THR A 104 -54.35 -3.51 10.58
CA THR A 104 -54.99 -4.62 9.88
C THR A 104 -54.56 -4.44 8.43
N PRO A 105 -53.82 -5.41 7.85
CA PRO A 105 -53.32 -5.25 6.50
C PRO A 105 -54.52 -4.95 5.61
N THR A 106 -54.56 -3.75 5.05
CA THR A 106 -55.47 -3.47 3.94
C THR A 106 -55.08 -4.46 2.87
N ALA A 107 -56.01 -5.35 2.51
CA ALA A 107 -55.79 -6.33 1.46
C ALA A 107 -55.41 -5.57 0.19
N VAL A 108 -54.12 -5.57 -0.13
CA VAL A 108 -53.63 -5.22 -1.47
C VAL A 108 -54.30 -6.23 -2.41
N PRO A 109 -54.92 -5.80 -3.53
CA PRO A 109 -55.43 -6.77 -4.49
C PRO A 109 -54.27 -7.68 -4.88
N THR A 110 -54.42 -8.97 -4.56
CA THR A 110 -53.50 -10.02 -4.98
C THR A 110 -53.49 -10.02 -6.50
N THR A 111 -52.50 -9.37 -7.11
CA THR A 111 -52.07 -9.77 -8.44
C THR A 111 -51.50 -11.15 -8.25
N THR A 112 -52.28 -12.17 -8.62
CA THR A 112 -51.80 -13.53 -8.78
C THR A 112 -50.46 -13.46 -9.51
N PRO A 113 -49.33 -13.84 -8.89
CA PRO A 113 -48.12 -14.01 -9.65
C PRO A 113 -48.42 -15.13 -10.62
N THR A 114 -48.53 -14.81 -11.92
CA THR A 114 -48.42 -15.82 -12.95
C THR A 114 -47.10 -16.54 -12.67
N PRO A 115 -47.11 -17.86 -12.40
CA PRO A 115 -45.86 -18.59 -12.30
C PRO A 115 -45.29 -18.63 -13.72
N THR A 116 -44.47 -17.63 -14.07
CA THR A 116 -43.50 -17.79 -15.14
C THR A 116 -42.45 -18.75 -14.58
N GLY A 117 -42.77 -20.03 -14.63
CA GLY A 117 -41.87 -21.13 -14.36
C GLY A 117 -40.78 -21.14 -15.43
N SER A 118 -39.84 -20.21 -15.32
CA SER A 118 -38.54 -20.36 -15.95
C SER A 118 -37.80 -21.41 -15.11
N PRO A 119 -37.48 -22.59 -15.66
CA PRO A 119 -36.80 -23.62 -14.91
C PRO A 119 -35.50 -23.06 -14.37
N SER A 120 -35.24 -23.30 -13.08
CA SER A 120 -34.00 -22.88 -12.45
C SER A 120 -32.82 -23.52 -13.18
N LEU A 121 -31.65 -22.87 -13.11
CA LEU A 121 -30.44 -23.32 -13.80
C LEU A 121 -30.09 -24.79 -13.46
N TRP A 122 -30.43 -25.21 -12.23
CA TRP A 122 -30.31 -26.58 -11.75
C TRP A 122 -31.29 -27.58 -12.38
N GLN A 123 -32.50 -27.16 -12.75
CA GLN A 123 -33.44 -28.01 -13.50
C GLN A 123 -32.98 -28.18 -14.95
N ARG A 124 -32.38 -27.15 -15.56
CA ARG A 124 -31.79 -27.24 -16.92
C ARG A 124 -30.57 -28.15 -16.96
N LEU A 125 -29.69 -28.06 -15.97
CA LEU A 125 -28.51 -28.93 -15.84
C LEU A 125 -28.89 -30.40 -15.65
N LYS A 126 -29.95 -30.69 -14.86
CA LYS A 126 -30.45 -32.05 -14.70
C LYS A 126 -31.01 -32.62 -16.01
N GLY A 127 -31.66 -31.80 -16.84
CA GLY A 127 -32.16 -32.23 -18.15
C GLY A 127 -31.04 -32.64 -19.10
N LEU A 128 -29.95 -31.87 -19.15
CA LEU A 128 -28.78 -32.19 -20.00
C LEU A 128 -28.07 -33.50 -19.64
N LEU A 129 -28.13 -33.91 -18.37
CA LEU A 129 -27.53 -35.18 -17.94
C LEU A 129 -28.47 -36.38 -18.16
N ALA A 130 -29.77 -36.12 -18.38
CA ALA A 130 -30.80 -37.14 -18.52
C ALA A 130 -31.18 -37.45 -19.98
N GLU A 131 -30.62 -36.73 -20.96
CA GLU A 131 -30.89 -36.96 -22.38
C GLU A 131 -29.88 -37.97 -22.96
N PRO A 132 -30.29 -39.20 -23.33
CA PRO A 132 -29.43 -40.14 -24.02
C PRO A 132 -29.16 -39.63 -25.46
N PRO A 133 -27.99 -39.92 -26.06
CA PRO A 133 -27.67 -39.45 -27.41
C PRO A 133 -28.61 -40.10 -28.43
N HIS A 134 -29.57 -39.34 -28.94
CA HIS A 134 -30.32 -39.74 -30.12
C HIS A 134 -29.48 -39.45 -31.36
N THR A 135 -28.95 -40.53 -31.90
CA THR A 135 -28.31 -40.66 -33.22
C THR A 135 -29.14 -39.98 -34.32
N PRO A 136 -28.54 -39.16 -35.19
CA PRO A 136 -29.22 -38.62 -36.35
C PRO A 136 -29.34 -39.72 -37.42
N GLU A 137 -30.55 -39.96 -37.91
CA GLU A 137 -30.79 -40.83 -39.06
C GLU A 137 -31.84 -40.19 -40.00
N PRO A 138 -31.83 -40.58 -41.29
CA PRO A 138 -31.55 -39.69 -42.44
C PRO A 138 -32.75 -38.96 -43.07
#